data_AF-A0A3E0KQL9-F1
#
_entry.id   AF-A0A3E0KQL9-F1
#
_cell.length_a   1.000
_cell.length_b   1.000
_cell.length_c   1.000
_cell.angle_alpha   90.00
_cell.angle_beta   90.00
_cell.angle_gamma   90.00
#
_symmetry.space_group_name_H-M   'P 1'
#
loop_
_entity.id
_entity.type
_entity.pdbx_description
1 polymer ?
#
loop_
_entity_poly.entity_id
_entity_poly.type
_entity_poly.pdbx_seq_one_letter_code
_entity_poly.pdbx_strand_id
1 'polypeptide(L)'
;MGGWWPWRIPWKRRRAWLSGRGLCGIVRAWERATMTQQHSPCHGAAGTLHVTLDELRERGPLFHATWVAIGNFDGLHVGHQRILKTAVAQAAGGAAPVALTFHPHPRAVVGSGAPPALMTLAARSACIRAFGVQCTVCLRFDADLARLPATDFVQAVLVKGLAARGVVVGENFRFGHRAQGTPQLLRELGHRLGFAVTVVEPVRCGGDIVSSSLVRRRLLEGDVEAAARLLDRPFRLSGRVVRGDGRGRTLGFPTANVLPDPELLLPGEGVYRVRFWRDGMEALPALAVISSRPTFTAGPVALEVHILDFSGDLYGEAVEVEFLDRVRGIVRFRSAEELRRQIQQDVAAARARFAADGQGRPQPAASSCGGPRA
;
A
#
# COMPACT_ATOMS: atom_id res chain seq x y z
N MET A 1 -15.65 -11.49 54.44
CA MET A 1 -15.98 -10.77 55.69
C MET A 1 -14.97 -9.62 55.84
N GLY A 2 -15.46 -8.41 56.11
CA GLY A 2 -14.69 -7.18 56.28
C GLY A 2 -14.35 -6.47 54.97
N GLY A 3 -14.72 -5.22 54.70
CA GLY A 3 -15.49 -4.25 55.47
C GLY A 3 -15.73 -2.96 54.66
N TRP A 4 -16.91 -2.36 54.88
CA TRP A 4 -17.23 -0.93 55.00
C TRP A 4 -17.05 0.05 53.80
N TRP A 5 -18.21 0.65 53.45
CA TRP A 5 -18.58 1.75 52.54
C TRP A 5 -18.09 3.15 53.05
N PRO A 6 -18.49 4.37 52.55
CA PRO A 6 -19.28 4.78 51.35
C PRO A 6 -18.83 6.08 50.59
N TRP A 7 -19.36 6.24 49.37
CA TRP A 7 -19.85 7.45 48.63
C TRP A 7 -19.24 8.87 48.77
N ARG A 8 -18.92 9.53 47.63
CA ARG A 8 -19.71 10.66 47.05
C ARG A 8 -19.06 11.33 45.81
N ILE A 9 -19.91 11.58 44.80
CA ILE A 9 -19.73 12.39 43.57
C ILE A 9 -20.01 13.88 43.93
N PRO A 10 -19.48 14.92 43.23
CA PRO A 10 -20.25 15.51 42.12
C PRO A 10 -19.45 16.20 40.98
N TRP A 11 -20.15 16.33 39.85
CA TRP A 11 -19.85 17.12 38.65
C TRP A 11 -19.63 18.63 38.88
N LYS A 12 -18.64 19.23 38.19
CA LYS A 12 -18.73 20.50 37.39
C LYS A 12 -17.32 21.02 36.99
N ARG A 13 -17.02 21.04 35.68
CA ARG A 13 -16.78 22.27 34.89
C ARG A 13 -16.25 21.94 33.48
N ARG A 14 -17.02 22.38 32.49
CA ARG A 14 -16.63 22.52 31.08
C ARG A 14 -15.75 23.77 30.90
N ARG A 15 -14.92 23.73 29.85
CA ARG A 15 -14.14 24.79 29.18
C ARG A 15 -12.85 25.26 29.87
N ALA A 16 -11.72 24.91 29.25
CA ALA A 16 -10.68 25.86 28.85
C ALA A 16 -9.78 25.20 27.79
N TRP A 17 -9.95 25.61 26.53
CA TRP A 17 -8.84 25.67 25.58
C TRP A 17 -7.88 26.77 26.04
N LEU A 18 -6.59 26.62 25.72
CA LEU A 18 -5.47 27.55 25.96
C LEU A 18 -4.80 27.48 27.34
N SER A 19 -3.82 26.60 27.47
CA SER A 19 -2.47 27.00 27.91
C SER A 19 -1.48 25.91 27.52
N GLY A 20 -0.41 26.34 26.85
CA GLY A 20 0.63 25.46 26.34
C GLY A 20 1.47 24.81 27.44
N ARG A 21 2.08 23.69 27.03
CA ARG A 21 3.17 22.90 27.62
C ARG A 21 2.72 21.48 27.93
N GLY A 22 2.96 20.59 26.98
CA GLY A 22 2.73 19.15 27.16
C GLY A 22 2.90 18.33 25.90
N LEU A 23 3.89 18.62 25.04
CA LEU A 23 4.16 17.84 23.82
C LEU A 23 5.66 17.78 23.48
N CYS A 24 6.54 17.86 24.49
CA CYS A 24 8.00 17.85 24.29
C CYS A 24 8.68 16.48 24.58
N GLY A 25 7.92 15.45 24.94
CA GLY A 25 8.48 14.13 25.32
C GLY A 25 8.55 13.10 24.18
N ILE A 26 7.58 13.10 23.26
CA ILE A 26 7.42 12.01 22.27
C ILE A 26 8.21 12.27 20.98
N VAL A 27 8.42 13.53 20.60
CA VAL A 27 9.24 13.88 19.42
C VAL A 27 10.73 13.61 19.65
N ARG A 28 11.22 13.84 20.88
CA ARG A 28 12.64 13.60 21.24
C ARG A 28 13.01 12.14 21.47
N ALA A 29 12.02 11.24 21.59
CA ALA A 29 12.26 9.79 21.66
C ALA A 29 12.43 9.19 20.26
N TRP A 30 11.82 9.80 19.23
CA TRP A 30 11.98 9.39 17.82
C TRP A 30 13.30 9.90 17.21
N GLU A 31 13.75 11.11 17.56
CA GLU A 31 15.02 11.69 17.06
C GLU A 31 16.29 11.01 17.60
N ARG A 32 16.22 10.31 18.74
CA ARG A 32 17.37 9.59 19.32
C ARG A 32 17.50 8.14 18.88
N ALA A 33 16.43 7.54 18.33
CA ALA A 33 16.47 6.16 17.84
C ALA A 33 16.99 6.05 16.38
N THR A 34 17.18 7.16 15.68
CA THR A 34 17.69 7.21 14.28
C THR A 34 19.10 7.77 14.16
N MET A 35 19.75 8.16 15.27
CA MET A 35 21.11 8.70 15.30
C MET A 35 22.07 7.74 16.01
N THR A 36 22.35 6.58 15.40
CA THR A 36 23.62 5.83 15.55
C THR A 36 23.64 4.64 14.59
N GLN A 37 23.75 4.92 13.29
CA GLN A 37 24.43 4.02 12.37
C GLN A 37 25.31 4.85 11.44
N GLN A 38 26.54 5.08 11.92
CA GLN A 38 27.66 5.37 11.04
C GLN A 38 28.03 4.07 10.33
N HIS A 39 27.66 3.92 9.06
CA HIS A 39 28.28 2.93 8.18
C HIS A 39 28.56 3.53 6.80
N SER A 40 29.82 3.33 6.41
CA SER A 40 30.50 3.64 5.16
C SER A 40 29.73 3.25 3.88
N PRO A 41 30.08 3.83 2.72
CA PRO A 41 29.24 3.78 1.53
C PRO A 41 29.27 2.42 0.81
N CYS A 42 28.07 1.90 0.58
CA CYS A 42 27.65 1.22 -0.65
C CYS A 42 28.55 0.10 -1.21
N HIS A 43 28.89 -0.90 -0.41
CA HIS A 43 29.07 -2.27 -0.91
C HIS A 43 28.05 -3.18 -0.20
N GLY A 44 26.85 -3.35 -0.79
CA GLY A 44 25.96 -4.48 -0.43
C GLY A 44 24.69 -4.23 0.40
N ALA A 45 24.23 -3.00 0.66
CA ALA A 45 22.99 -2.82 1.43
C ALA A 45 21.72 -2.89 0.54
N ALA A 46 21.10 -4.07 0.49
CA ALA A 46 19.75 -4.27 -0.06
C ALA A 46 18.71 -3.59 0.85
N GLY A 47 18.12 -2.46 0.44
CA GLY A 47 17.21 -1.72 1.31
C GLY A 47 16.44 -0.57 0.65
N THR A 48 15.58 0.07 1.45
CA THR A 48 14.97 1.36 1.10
C THR A 48 15.82 2.46 1.72
N LEU A 49 16.33 3.37 0.91
CA LEU A 49 17.04 4.55 1.38
C LEU A 49 16.05 5.71 1.48
N HIS A 50 15.80 6.18 2.70
CA HIS A 50 15.01 7.39 2.93
C HIS A 50 15.95 8.59 2.91
N VAL A 51 15.66 9.57 2.05
CA VAL A 51 16.52 10.76 1.88
C VAL A 51 15.68 12.03 1.76
N THR A 52 16.23 13.16 2.19
CA THR A 52 15.73 14.50 1.86
C THR A 52 16.43 15.05 0.62
N LEU A 53 15.92 16.17 0.10
CA LEU A 53 16.57 16.88 -1.00
C LEU A 53 17.96 17.40 -0.62
N ASP A 54 18.12 17.90 0.61
CA ASP A 54 19.39 18.45 1.08
C ASP A 54 20.43 17.35 1.30
N GLU A 55 20.03 16.19 1.84
CA GLU A 55 20.92 15.04 1.96
C GLU A 55 21.44 14.56 0.60
N LEU A 56 20.61 14.57 -0.45
CA LEU A 56 21.04 14.26 -1.81
C LEU A 56 22.01 15.30 -2.39
N ARG A 57 21.88 16.57 -2.00
CA ARG A 57 22.78 17.65 -2.45
C ARG A 57 24.13 17.59 -1.76
N GLU A 58 24.16 17.24 -0.48
CA GLU A 58 25.35 17.25 0.35
C GLU A 58 26.23 16.00 0.19
N ARG A 59 25.63 14.81 0.04
CA ARG A 59 26.36 13.53 0.07
C ARG A 59 27.11 13.20 -1.23
N GLY A 60 26.88 13.95 -2.32
CA GLY A 60 27.33 13.54 -3.65
C GLY A 60 26.56 12.30 -4.17
N PRO A 61 26.99 11.71 -5.30
CA PRO A 61 26.22 10.64 -5.93
C PRO A 61 26.21 9.38 -5.06
N LEU A 62 25.02 8.91 -4.68
CA LEU A 62 24.82 7.70 -3.88
C LEU A 62 25.28 6.42 -4.58
N PHE A 63 25.44 6.50 -5.90
CA PHE A 63 25.75 5.41 -6.82
C PHE A 63 26.79 5.88 -7.84
N HIS A 64 27.52 4.94 -8.45
CA HIS A 64 28.45 5.28 -9.53
C HIS A 64 27.71 5.57 -10.86
N ALA A 65 26.69 4.77 -11.19
CA ALA A 65 25.85 4.92 -12.37
C ALA A 65 24.51 4.22 -12.12
N THR A 66 23.39 4.83 -12.52
CA THR A 66 22.05 4.25 -12.30
C THR A 66 21.15 4.26 -13.52
N TRP A 67 20.23 3.28 -13.56
CA TRP A 67 18.97 3.37 -14.31
C TRP A 67 17.83 3.58 -13.33
N VAL A 68 17.19 4.75 -13.40
CA VAL A 68 16.21 5.18 -12.41
C VAL A 68 14.79 5.00 -12.93
N ALA A 69 14.03 4.07 -12.35
CA ALA A 69 12.59 4.00 -12.50
C ALA A 69 11.92 5.02 -11.56
N ILE A 70 11.21 6.01 -12.10
CA ILE A 70 10.58 7.05 -11.27
C ILE A 70 9.06 6.89 -11.23
N GLY A 71 8.48 6.92 -10.03
CA GLY A 71 7.05 6.93 -9.85
C GLY A 71 6.59 6.79 -8.40
N ASN A 72 5.31 7.08 -8.15
CA ASN A 72 4.72 6.79 -6.85
C ASN A 72 4.60 5.28 -6.61
N PHE A 73 4.49 4.46 -7.65
CA PHE A 73 4.45 2.99 -7.56
C PHE A 73 3.36 2.43 -6.63
N ASP A 74 2.33 3.21 -6.30
CA ASP A 74 1.28 2.77 -5.37
C ASP A 74 0.42 1.67 -6.01
N GLY A 75 0.33 0.52 -5.33
CA GLY A 75 -0.30 -0.70 -5.80
C GLY A 75 0.56 -1.57 -6.72
N LEU A 76 1.66 -1.08 -7.31
CA LEU A 76 2.48 -1.85 -8.26
C LEU A 76 1.65 -2.62 -9.32
N HIS A 77 0.69 -1.93 -9.94
CA HIS A 77 -0.10 -2.46 -11.05
C HIS A 77 0.78 -2.79 -12.26
N VAL A 78 0.27 -3.53 -13.25
CA VAL A 78 1.05 -4.01 -14.40
C VAL A 78 1.82 -2.90 -15.15
N GLY A 79 1.27 -1.69 -15.23
CA GLY A 79 2.00 -0.52 -15.76
C GLY A 79 3.27 -0.14 -14.96
N HIS A 80 3.21 -0.11 -13.63
CA HIS A 80 4.38 0.11 -12.77
C HIS A 80 5.40 -1.02 -12.92
N GLN A 81 4.94 -2.27 -13.00
CA GLN A 81 5.80 -3.43 -13.17
C GLN A 81 6.58 -3.35 -14.49
N ARG A 82 5.95 -2.85 -15.57
CA ARG A 82 6.65 -2.61 -16.84
C ARG A 82 7.75 -1.56 -16.69
N ILE A 83 7.49 -0.44 -16.01
CA ILE A 83 8.51 0.59 -15.74
C ILE A 83 9.71 0.00 -14.98
N LEU A 84 9.46 -0.76 -13.92
CA LEU A 84 10.51 -1.39 -13.12
C LEU A 84 11.32 -2.43 -13.92
N LYS A 85 10.63 -3.33 -14.63
CA LYS A 85 11.27 -4.35 -15.49
C LYS A 85 12.12 -3.71 -16.58
N THR A 86 11.66 -2.62 -17.19
CA THR A 86 12.43 -1.89 -18.21
C THR A 86 13.69 -1.27 -17.62
N ALA A 87 13.62 -0.63 -16.44
CA ALA A 87 14.81 -0.07 -15.79
C ALA A 87 15.83 -1.15 -15.43
N VAL A 88 15.37 -2.29 -14.92
CA VAL A 88 16.24 -3.45 -14.61
C VAL A 88 16.89 -4.01 -15.87
N ALA A 89 16.14 -4.18 -16.96
CA ALA A 89 16.69 -4.66 -18.23
C ALA A 89 17.74 -3.71 -18.81
N GLN A 90 17.51 -2.38 -18.73
CA GLN A 90 18.44 -1.38 -19.26
C GLN A 90 19.69 -1.19 -18.37
N ALA A 91 19.60 -1.56 -17.09
CA ALA A 91 20.71 -1.55 -16.14
C ALA A 91 21.79 -2.61 -16.39
N ALA A 92 21.51 -3.63 -17.22
CA ALA A 92 22.39 -4.78 -17.45
C ALA A 92 23.83 -4.43 -17.92
N GLY A 93 24.06 -3.21 -18.43
CA GLY A 93 25.36 -2.69 -18.85
C GLY A 93 26.27 -2.14 -17.72
N GLY A 94 26.09 -2.56 -16.47
CA GLY A 94 26.95 -2.17 -15.34
C GLY A 94 26.47 -0.98 -14.50
N ALA A 95 25.24 -0.53 -14.72
CA ALA A 95 24.59 0.49 -13.87
C ALA A 95 23.65 -0.18 -12.86
N ALA A 96 23.40 0.48 -11.72
CA ALA A 96 22.48 -0.03 -10.71
C ALA A 96 21.02 0.30 -11.08
N PRO A 97 20.09 -0.68 -11.10
CA PRO A 97 18.67 -0.38 -11.24
C PRO A 97 18.12 0.17 -9.91
N VAL A 98 17.61 1.39 -9.95
CA VAL A 98 17.10 2.12 -8.78
C VAL A 98 15.64 2.51 -9.01
N ALA A 99 14.79 2.33 -8.01
CA ALA A 99 13.46 2.91 -8.01
C ALA A 99 13.46 4.20 -7.18
N LEU A 100 13.06 5.32 -7.78
CA LEU A 100 12.81 6.58 -7.07
C LEU A 100 11.31 6.71 -6.81
N THR A 101 10.94 6.72 -5.53
CA THR A 101 9.57 6.91 -5.06
C THR A 101 9.50 8.05 -4.03
N PHE A 102 8.29 8.38 -3.61
CA PHE A 102 8.01 9.54 -2.77
C PHE A 102 7.16 9.16 -1.55
N HIS A 103 7.50 9.75 -0.40
CA HIS A 103 6.71 9.67 0.83
C HIS A 103 6.87 10.96 1.66
N PRO A 104 5.80 11.54 2.23
CA PRO A 104 4.38 11.21 2.03
C PRO A 104 3.95 11.35 0.57
N HIS A 105 2.74 10.89 0.23
CA HIS A 105 2.23 10.98 -1.13
C HIS A 105 2.20 12.46 -1.59
N PRO A 106 2.70 12.83 -2.80
CA PRO A 106 2.81 14.22 -3.25
C PRO A 106 1.54 15.06 -3.06
N ARG A 107 0.38 14.46 -3.37
CA ARG A 107 -0.95 15.09 -3.19
C ARG A 107 -1.32 15.47 -1.74
N ALA A 108 -0.77 14.79 -0.73
CA ALA A 108 -0.95 15.18 0.68
C ALA A 108 -0.31 16.54 0.97
N VAL A 109 0.84 16.83 0.34
CA VAL A 109 1.64 18.01 0.62
C VAL A 109 1.16 19.22 -0.16
N VAL A 110 0.75 19.04 -1.42
CA VAL A 110 0.26 20.13 -2.27
C VAL A 110 -1.21 20.50 -2.02
N GLY A 111 -1.81 20.00 -0.94
CA GLY A 111 -3.14 20.44 -0.46
C GLY A 111 -4.35 19.81 -1.16
N SER A 112 -4.17 18.75 -1.97
CA SER A 112 -5.28 18.10 -2.71
C SER A 112 -5.80 16.81 -2.07
N GLY A 113 -5.32 16.49 -0.86
CA GLY A 113 -5.58 15.23 -0.16
C GLY A 113 -4.86 14.04 -0.81
N ALA A 114 -4.19 13.21 -0.02
CA ALA A 114 -3.69 11.94 -0.54
C ALA A 114 -4.86 10.97 -0.79
N PRO A 115 -4.87 10.24 -1.92
CA PRO A 115 -5.78 9.11 -2.04
C PRO A 115 -5.36 8.03 -1.02
N PRO A 116 -6.30 7.20 -0.54
CA PRO A 116 -5.96 6.06 0.30
C PRO A 116 -4.98 5.14 -0.44
N ALA A 117 -3.97 4.65 0.28
CA ALA A 117 -2.86 3.88 -0.28
C ALA A 117 -3.33 2.47 -0.66
N LEU A 118 -2.81 1.95 -1.78
CA LEU A 118 -3.02 0.56 -2.16
C LEU A 118 -2.01 -0.37 -1.47
N MET A 119 -0.88 0.18 -1.03
CA MET A 119 0.17 -0.55 -0.31
C MET A 119 0.84 0.40 0.69
N THR A 120 1.27 -0.14 1.83
CA THR A 120 2.16 0.60 2.73
C THR A 120 3.51 0.83 2.04
N LEU A 121 4.27 1.83 2.47
CA LEU A 121 5.61 2.07 1.91
C LEU A 121 6.52 0.85 2.09
N ALA A 122 6.46 0.17 3.24
CA ALA A 122 7.25 -1.03 3.50
C ALA A 122 6.91 -2.17 2.52
N ALA A 123 5.62 -2.47 2.33
CA ALA A 123 5.18 -3.50 1.39
C ALA A 123 5.54 -3.13 -0.07
N ARG A 124 5.32 -1.87 -0.45
CA ARG A 124 5.68 -1.34 -1.78
C ARG A 124 7.18 -1.52 -2.05
N SER A 125 8.04 -1.14 -1.11
CA SER A 125 9.49 -1.32 -1.25
C SER A 125 9.92 -2.80 -1.35
N ALA A 126 9.32 -3.67 -0.54
CA ALA A 126 9.60 -5.11 -0.59
C ALA A 126 9.21 -5.69 -1.97
N CYS A 127 8.05 -5.30 -2.50
CA CYS A 127 7.61 -5.73 -3.83
C CYS A 127 8.45 -5.13 -4.97
N ILE A 128 8.87 -3.86 -4.88
CA ILE A 128 9.78 -3.24 -5.87
C ILE A 128 11.07 -4.06 -5.99
N ARG A 129 11.65 -4.44 -4.85
CA ARG A 129 12.88 -5.25 -4.81
C ARG A 129 12.70 -6.61 -5.51
N ALA A 130 11.53 -7.23 -5.37
CA ALA A 130 11.23 -8.49 -6.05
C ALA A 130 11.25 -8.40 -7.59
N PHE A 131 11.22 -7.19 -8.17
CA PHE A 131 11.40 -6.99 -9.61
C PHE A 131 12.87 -6.88 -10.06
N GLY A 132 13.83 -7.07 -9.15
CA GLY A 132 15.27 -7.00 -9.46
C GLY A 132 15.87 -5.59 -9.31
N VAL A 133 15.14 -4.66 -8.69
CA VAL A 133 15.67 -3.35 -8.32
C VAL A 133 16.64 -3.50 -7.16
N GLN A 134 17.84 -2.93 -7.30
CA GLN A 134 18.91 -3.03 -6.31
C GLN A 134 18.63 -2.16 -5.08
N CYS A 135 18.07 -0.96 -5.28
CA CYS A 135 17.76 -0.02 -4.20
C CYS A 135 16.49 0.77 -4.50
N THR A 136 15.64 0.95 -3.49
CA THR A 136 14.52 1.90 -3.56
C THR A 136 14.94 3.18 -2.83
N VAL A 137 15.06 4.28 -3.54
CA VAL A 137 15.24 5.61 -2.96
C VAL A 137 13.87 6.22 -2.72
N CYS A 138 13.51 6.39 -1.46
CA CYS A 138 12.31 7.09 -1.03
C CYS A 138 12.67 8.54 -0.71
N LEU A 139 12.51 9.43 -1.69
CA LEU A 139 12.73 10.86 -1.51
C LEU A 139 11.56 11.46 -0.72
N ARG A 140 11.88 12.14 0.38
CA ARG A 140 10.89 12.86 1.19
C ARG A 140 10.21 13.91 0.31
N PHE A 141 8.89 13.81 0.19
CA PHE A 141 8.11 14.85 -0.47
C PHE A 141 7.65 15.85 0.57
N ASP A 142 8.22 17.05 0.53
CA ASP A 142 7.88 18.17 1.41
C ASP A 142 7.68 19.46 0.60
N ALA A 143 7.49 20.57 1.29
CA ALA A 143 7.21 21.86 0.65
C ALA A 143 8.40 22.36 -0.19
N ASP A 144 9.63 22.00 0.17
CA ASP A 144 10.83 22.40 -0.55
C ASP A 144 10.96 21.62 -1.85
N LEU A 145 10.78 20.29 -1.80
CA LEU A 145 10.73 19.48 -3.02
C LEU A 145 9.56 19.90 -3.93
N ALA A 146 8.40 20.21 -3.35
CA ALA A 146 7.22 20.64 -4.12
C ALA A 146 7.43 21.96 -4.88
N ARG A 147 8.30 22.84 -4.37
CA ARG A 147 8.66 24.13 -5.00
C ARG A 147 9.84 24.03 -5.97
N LEU A 148 10.53 22.89 -6.03
CA LEU A 148 11.72 22.73 -6.84
C LEU A 148 11.38 22.77 -8.35
N PRO A 149 11.97 23.68 -9.15
CA PRO A 149 11.79 23.70 -10.60
C PRO A 149 12.16 22.37 -11.26
N ALA A 150 11.54 22.06 -12.40
CA ALA A 150 11.77 20.80 -13.12
C ALA A 150 13.24 20.59 -13.51
N THR A 151 13.91 21.66 -13.97
CA THR A 151 15.35 21.65 -14.30
C THR A 151 16.21 21.31 -13.08
N ASP A 152 15.88 21.91 -11.95
CA ASP A 152 16.65 21.78 -10.71
C ASP A 152 16.43 20.41 -10.08
N PHE A 153 15.23 19.84 -10.23
CA PHE A 153 14.96 18.46 -9.88
C PHE A 153 15.86 17.50 -10.66
N VAL A 154 15.95 17.65 -11.99
CA VAL A 154 16.80 16.79 -12.82
C VAL A 154 18.27 16.92 -12.41
N GLN A 155 18.77 18.14 -12.23
CA GLN A 155 20.17 18.36 -11.86
C GLN A 155 20.49 17.86 -10.45
N ALA A 156 19.70 18.23 -9.44
CA ALA A 156 19.98 17.90 -8.05
C ALA A 156 19.72 16.43 -7.74
N VAL A 157 18.58 15.89 -8.18
CA VAL A 157 18.15 14.53 -7.82
C VAL A 157 18.74 13.51 -8.78
N LEU A 158 18.52 13.65 -10.09
CA LEU A 158 18.86 12.60 -11.05
C LEU A 158 20.35 12.59 -11.38
N VAL A 159 20.92 13.74 -11.72
CA VAL A 159 22.33 13.84 -12.14
C VAL A 159 23.27 13.79 -10.93
N LYS A 160 23.14 14.74 -10.01
CA LYS A 160 24.07 14.87 -8.87
C LYS A 160 23.81 13.81 -7.79
N GLY A 161 22.55 13.61 -7.39
CA GLY A 161 22.21 12.70 -6.29
C GLY A 161 22.25 11.22 -6.66
N LEU A 162 21.79 10.86 -7.86
CA LEU A 162 21.62 9.46 -8.27
C LEU A 162 22.58 9.01 -9.38
N ALA A 163 23.40 9.89 -9.96
CA ALA A 163 24.27 9.56 -11.10
C ALA A 163 23.53 8.82 -12.24
N ALA A 164 22.36 9.33 -12.61
CA ALA A 164 21.53 8.72 -13.64
C ALA A 164 22.25 8.66 -14.99
N ARG A 165 22.37 7.45 -15.54
CA ARG A 165 22.76 7.18 -16.94
C ARG A 165 21.54 6.91 -17.81
N GLY A 166 20.46 6.47 -17.20
CA GLY A 166 19.17 6.39 -17.84
C GLY A 166 18.02 6.54 -16.85
N VAL A 167 16.87 6.96 -17.36
CA VAL A 167 15.65 7.20 -16.59
C VAL A 167 14.47 6.55 -17.29
N VAL A 168 13.66 5.82 -16.54
CA VAL A 168 12.45 5.17 -17.03
C VAL A 168 11.22 5.74 -16.33
N VAL A 169 10.29 6.26 -17.11
CA VAL A 169 9.03 6.87 -16.63
C VAL A 169 7.85 6.40 -17.45
N GLY A 170 6.63 6.57 -16.95
CA GLY A 170 5.42 6.40 -17.76
C GLY A 170 5.08 7.66 -18.56
N GLU A 171 4.29 7.52 -19.63
CA GLU A 171 3.82 8.63 -20.49
C GLU A 171 3.16 9.78 -19.70
N ASN A 172 2.42 9.46 -18.63
CA ASN A 172 1.72 10.44 -17.79
C ASN A 172 2.58 11.02 -16.65
N PHE A 173 3.89 10.77 -16.65
CA PHE A 173 4.78 11.26 -15.59
C PHE A 173 4.85 12.79 -15.59
N ARG A 174 4.77 13.38 -14.40
CA ARG A 174 4.92 14.81 -14.17
C ARG A 174 5.85 15.06 -12.99
N PHE A 175 6.66 16.11 -13.07
CA PHE A 175 7.65 16.44 -12.03
C PHE A 175 7.90 17.95 -11.96
N GLY A 176 8.67 18.37 -10.96
CA GLY A 176 8.97 19.78 -10.69
C GLY A 176 7.76 20.57 -10.16
N HIS A 177 8.02 21.83 -9.83
CA HIS A 177 7.03 22.74 -9.27
C HIS A 177 5.79 22.83 -10.17
N ARG A 178 4.62 22.67 -9.55
CA ARG A 178 3.31 22.66 -10.23
C ARG A 178 3.20 21.64 -11.36
N ALA A 179 3.94 20.53 -11.30
CA ALA A 179 3.88 19.46 -12.29
C ALA A 179 4.20 19.92 -13.72
N GLN A 180 5.03 20.97 -13.86
CA GLN A 180 5.39 21.57 -15.15
C GLN A 180 6.31 20.69 -16.00
N GLY A 181 7.08 19.80 -15.36
CA GLY A 181 7.96 18.86 -16.05
C GLY A 181 7.17 17.74 -16.72
N THR A 182 7.60 17.38 -17.94
CA THR A 182 7.00 16.34 -18.80
C THR A 182 8.06 15.36 -19.28
N PRO A 183 7.68 14.18 -19.79
CA PRO A 183 8.64 13.26 -20.40
C PRO A 183 9.41 13.89 -21.57
N GLN A 184 8.80 14.82 -22.31
CA GLN A 184 9.45 15.59 -23.38
C GLN A 184 10.55 16.49 -22.82
N LEU A 185 10.25 17.30 -21.80
CA LEU A 185 11.26 18.13 -21.12
C LEU A 185 12.39 17.26 -20.51
N LEU A 186 12.03 16.10 -19.96
CA LEU A 186 13.01 15.17 -19.39
C LEU A 186 13.96 14.63 -20.46
N ARG A 187 13.47 14.32 -21.68
CA ARG A 187 14.31 13.92 -22.82
C ARG A 187 15.25 15.05 -23.26
N GLU A 188 14.75 16.28 -23.37
CA GLU A 188 15.55 17.46 -23.72
C GLU A 188 16.69 17.68 -22.71
N LEU A 189 16.36 17.62 -21.42
CA LEU A 189 17.34 17.73 -20.35
C LEU A 189 18.30 16.53 -20.32
N GLY A 190 17.81 15.33 -20.61
CA GLY A 190 18.62 14.12 -20.74
C GLY A 190 19.68 14.23 -21.82
N HIS A 191 19.30 14.70 -23.02
CA HIS A 191 20.24 14.96 -24.10
C HIS A 191 21.32 15.99 -23.69
N ARG A 192 20.92 17.07 -23.01
CA ARG A 192 21.85 18.13 -22.57
C ARG A 192 22.77 17.69 -21.43
N LEU A 193 22.30 16.82 -20.54
CA LEU A 193 22.99 16.43 -19.30
C LEU A 193 23.62 15.04 -19.36
N GLY A 194 23.49 14.33 -20.49
CA GLY A 194 24.19 13.06 -20.74
C GLY A 194 23.53 11.82 -20.13
N PHE A 195 22.20 11.75 -20.11
CA PHE A 195 21.46 10.54 -19.70
C PHE A 195 20.32 10.19 -20.67
N ALA A 196 20.05 8.89 -20.82
CA ALA A 196 18.97 8.38 -21.66
C ALA A 196 17.60 8.46 -20.97
N VAL A 197 16.52 8.57 -21.75
CA VAL A 197 15.15 8.58 -21.21
C VAL A 197 14.28 7.60 -21.98
N THR A 198 13.77 6.60 -21.26
CA THR A 198 12.80 5.63 -21.76
C THR A 198 11.41 5.99 -21.22
N VAL A 199 10.46 6.21 -22.12
CA VAL A 199 9.06 6.43 -21.73
C VAL A 199 8.27 5.17 -22.05
N VAL A 200 7.64 4.62 -21.02
CA VAL A 200 6.83 3.41 -21.11
C VAL A 200 5.40 3.79 -21.44
N GLU A 201 4.88 3.20 -22.51
CA GLU A 201 3.50 3.39 -22.93
C GLU A 201 2.51 2.84 -21.89
N PRO A 202 1.30 3.43 -21.79
CA PRO A 202 0.27 2.94 -20.90
C PRO A 202 -0.14 1.50 -21.24
N VAL A 203 -0.16 0.63 -20.23
CA VAL A 203 -0.67 -0.74 -20.36
C VAL A 203 -2.20 -0.70 -20.34
N ARG A 204 -2.84 -1.49 -21.20
CA ARG A 204 -4.30 -1.67 -21.20
C ARG A 204 -4.67 -3.05 -20.70
N CYS A 205 -5.80 -3.15 -20.00
CA CYS A 205 -6.37 -4.43 -19.60
C CYS A 205 -7.89 -4.39 -19.73
N GLY A 206 -8.46 -5.27 -20.56
CA GLY A 206 -9.90 -5.25 -20.86
C GLY A 206 -10.37 -3.94 -21.51
N GLY A 207 -9.51 -3.30 -22.32
CA GLY A 207 -9.78 -2.01 -22.96
C GLY A 207 -9.46 -0.77 -22.11
N ASP A 208 -9.48 -0.89 -20.78
CA ASP A 208 -9.17 0.19 -19.85
C ASP A 208 -7.66 0.46 -19.75
N ILE A 209 -7.26 1.73 -19.63
CA ILE A 209 -5.87 2.10 -19.28
C ILE A 209 -5.63 1.82 -17.80
N VAL A 210 -4.62 1.01 -17.51
CA VAL A 210 -4.26 0.62 -16.13
C VAL A 210 -3.66 1.81 -15.37
N SER A 211 -4.19 2.10 -14.19
CA SER A 211 -3.68 3.13 -13.28
C SER A 211 -4.06 2.84 -11.82
N SER A 212 -3.33 3.40 -10.85
CA SER A 212 -3.71 3.28 -9.43
C SER A 212 -5.10 3.86 -9.15
N SER A 213 -5.55 4.89 -9.88
CA SER A 213 -6.91 5.43 -9.73
C SER A 213 -7.97 4.41 -10.14
N LEU A 214 -7.76 3.69 -11.25
CA LEU A 214 -8.64 2.62 -11.69
C LEU A 214 -8.67 1.46 -10.67
N VAL A 215 -7.50 1.04 -10.16
CA VAL A 215 -7.43 0.00 -9.13
C VAL A 215 -8.24 0.39 -7.90
N ARG A 216 -8.05 1.62 -7.38
CA ARG A 216 -8.83 2.11 -6.23
C ARG A 216 -10.33 2.10 -6.51
N ARG A 217 -10.74 2.54 -7.70
CA ARG A 217 -12.16 2.52 -8.10
C ARG A 217 -12.74 1.10 -8.05
N ARG A 218 -12.08 0.12 -8.69
CA ARG A 218 -12.53 -1.28 -8.68
C ARG A 218 -12.63 -1.85 -7.26
N LEU A 219 -11.65 -1.56 -6.41
CA LEU A 219 -11.68 -1.99 -5.01
C LEU A 219 -12.82 -1.35 -4.22
N LEU A 220 -13.07 -0.04 -4.40
CA LEU A 220 -14.18 0.67 -3.74
C LEU A 220 -15.56 0.17 -4.21
N GLU A 221 -15.66 -0.29 -5.45
CA GLU A 221 -16.87 -0.95 -6.00
C GLU A 221 -17.05 -2.39 -5.47
N GLY A 222 -16.04 -2.94 -4.79
CA GLY A 222 -15.97 -4.33 -4.33
C GLY A 222 -15.58 -5.34 -5.41
N ASP A 223 -15.18 -4.87 -6.60
CA ASP A 223 -14.70 -5.70 -7.70
C ASP A 223 -13.20 -6.02 -7.53
N VAL A 224 -12.92 -6.84 -6.52
CA VAL A 224 -11.56 -7.26 -6.16
C VAL A 224 -10.90 -8.13 -7.24
N GLU A 225 -11.69 -8.82 -8.06
CA GLU A 225 -11.19 -9.63 -9.18
C GLU A 225 -10.71 -8.75 -10.34
N ALA A 226 -11.44 -7.69 -10.70
CA ALA A 226 -10.95 -6.71 -11.66
C ALA A 226 -9.71 -6.00 -11.14
N ALA A 227 -9.68 -5.62 -9.86
CA ALA A 227 -8.48 -5.07 -9.25
C ALA A 227 -7.30 -6.05 -9.35
N ALA A 228 -7.53 -7.35 -9.11
CA ALA A 228 -6.49 -8.36 -9.20
C ALA A 228 -5.88 -8.49 -10.60
N ARG A 229 -6.70 -8.41 -11.66
CA ARG A 229 -6.21 -8.39 -13.05
C ARG A 229 -5.31 -7.18 -13.33
N LEU A 230 -5.66 -6.01 -12.81
CA LEU A 230 -4.85 -4.79 -12.97
C LEU A 230 -3.53 -4.85 -12.17
N LEU A 231 -3.54 -5.56 -11.04
CA LEU A 231 -2.41 -5.74 -10.13
C LEU A 231 -1.50 -6.93 -10.50
N ASP A 232 -1.99 -7.83 -11.36
CA ASP A 232 -1.41 -9.16 -11.63
C ASP A 232 -1.28 -10.04 -10.38
N ARG A 233 -2.14 -9.78 -9.38
CA ARG A 233 -2.23 -10.52 -8.11
C ARG A 233 -3.48 -10.10 -7.34
N PRO A 234 -4.02 -10.95 -6.46
CA PRO A 234 -5.02 -10.54 -5.47
C PRO A 234 -4.60 -9.29 -4.66
N PHE A 235 -5.56 -8.43 -4.35
CA PHE A 235 -5.31 -7.29 -3.46
C PHE A 235 -5.07 -7.78 -2.04
N ARG A 236 -4.04 -7.26 -1.37
CA ARG A 236 -3.68 -7.63 -0.02
C ARG A 236 -3.66 -6.40 0.88
N LEU A 237 -4.26 -6.54 2.06
CA LEU A 237 -4.37 -5.49 3.07
C LEU A 237 -3.71 -5.97 4.36
N SER A 238 -2.80 -5.18 4.91
CA SER A 238 -2.19 -5.42 6.22
C SER A 238 -3.02 -4.80 7.35
N GLY A 239 -2.96 -5.42 8.51
CA GLY A 239 -3.62 -4.91 9.71
C GLY A 239 -3.25 -5.71 10.97
N ARG A 240 -3.94 -5.39 12.06
CA ARG A 240 -3.79 -6.09 13.35
C ARG A 240 -5.11 -6.66 13.80
N VAL A 241 -5.10 -7.87 14.34
CA VAL A 241 -6.28 -8.44 14.99
C VAL A 241 -6.54 -7.73 16.31
N VAL A 242 -7.74 -7.17 16.46
CA VAL A 242 -8.20 -6.44 17.63
C VAL A 242 -9.40 -7.13 18.27
N ARG A 243 -9.72 -6.73 19.50
CA ARG A 243 -10.96 -7.17 20.15
C ARG A 243 -12.15 -6.50 19.48
N GLY A 244 -13.14 -7.30 19.10
CA GLY A 244 -14.45 -6.82 18.66
C GLY A 244 -15.56 -7.25 19.61
N ASP A 245 -16.80 -7.11 19.17
CA ASP A 245 -18.00 -7.36 19.98
C ASP A 245 -18.27 -8.85 20.28
N GLY A 246 -17.47 -9.78 19.73
CA GLY A 246 -17.57 -11.22 20.01
C GLY A 246 -18.84 -11.92 19.48
N ARG A 247 -19.66 -11.23 18.67
CA ARG A 247 -20.98 -11.72 18.20
C ARG A 247 -20.90 -12.93 17.28
N GLY A 248 -19.84 -13.06 16.47
CA GLY A 248 -19.65 -14.25 15.64
C GLY A 248 -19.64 -15.54 16.46
N ARG A 249 -19.06 -15.49 17.67
CA ARG A 249 -18.99 -16.65 18.57
C ARG A 249 -20.37 -17.11 19.03
N THR A 250 -21.31 -16.21 19.30
CA THR A 250 -22.68 -16.59 19.72
C THR A 250 -23.48 -17.18 18.57
N LEU A 251 -23.15 -16.85 17.32
CA LEU A 251 -23.77 -17.43 16.12
C LEU A 251 -23.12 -18.75 15.65
N GLY A 252 -22.02 -19.16 16.28
CA GLY A 252 -21.23 -20.35 15.90
C GLY A 252 -20.18 -20.10 14.82
N PHE A 253 -19.89 -18.84 14.49
CA PHE A 253 -18.94 -18.42 13.46
C PHE A 253 -17.97 -17.38 14.05
N PRO A 254 -16.97 -17.80 14.84
CA PRO A 254 -16.02 -16.85 15.44
C PRO A 254 -15.30 -16.04 14.34
N THR A 255 -15.20 -14.73 14.54
CA THR A 255 -14.53 -13.80 13.62
C THR A 255 -13.37 -13.09 14.29
N ALA A 256 -12.26 -12.97 13.59
CA ALA A 256 -11.18 -12.04 13.91
C ALA A 256 -11.57 -10.65 13.42
N ASN A 257 -11.51 -9.64 14.29
CA ASN A 257 -11.72 -8.25 13.88
C ASN A 257 -10.35 -7.70 13.47
N VAL A 258 -10.18 -7.33 12.21
CA VAL A 258 -8.92 -6.80 11.71
C VAL A 258 -9.03 -5.28 11.61
N LEU A 259 -8.14 -4.57 12.29
CA LEU A 259 -7.97 -3.13 12.12
C LEU A 259 -6.92 -2.91 11.02
N PRO A 260 -7.30 -2.40 9.82
CA PRO A 260 -6.35 -2.10 8.75
C PRO A 260 -5.36 -1.01 9.17
N ASP A 261 -4.20 -0.98 8.52
CA ASP A 261 -3.32 0.18 8.62
C ASP A 261 -4.07 1.45 8.15
N PRO A 262 -4.03 2.57 8.90
CA PRO A 262 -4.90 3.73 8.65
C PRO A 262 -4.76 4.39 7.28
N GLU A 263 -3.62 4.21 6.60
CA GLU A 263 -3.37 4.77 5.28
C GLU A 263 -3.96 3.92 4.15
N LEU A 264 -4.30 2.65 4.39
CA LEU A 264 -4.70 1.71 3.36
C LEU A 264 -6.15 1.89 2.92
N LEU A 265 -6.39 1.63 1.64
CA LEU A 265 -7.71 1.50 1.07
C LEU A 265 -8.35 0.19 1.56
N LEU A 266 -9.53 0.32 2.15
CA LEU A 266 -10.41 -0.81 2.41
C LEU A 266 -11.37 -1.02 1.22
N PRO A 267 -11.50 -2.24 0.68
CA PRO A 267 -12.47 -2.51 -0.39
C PRO A 267 -13.91 -2.16 0.02
N GLY A 268 -14.79 -2.03 -0.97
CA GLY A 268 -16.20 -1.71 -0.75
C GLY A 268 -16.93 -2.73 0.13
N GLU A 269 -18.13 -2.40 0.60
CA GLU A 269 -18.89 -3.30 1.45
C GLU A 269 -19.23 -4.63 0.75
N GLY A 270 -19.14 -5.73 1.48
CA GLY A 270 -19.46 -7.05 0.94
C GLY A 270 -18.95 -8.20 1.79
N VAL A 271 -19.31 -9.40 1.34
CA VAL A 271 -18.70 -10.64 1.80
C VAL A 271 -17.73 -11.11 0.73
N TYR A 272 -16.52 -11.43 1.14
CA TYR A 272 -15.41 -11.76 0.27
C TYR A 272 -14.81 -13.10 0.65
N ARG A 273 -14.39 -13.86 -0.36
CA ARG A 273 -13.50 -15.00 -0.14
C ARG A 273 -12.08 -14.46 -0.06
N VAL A 274 -11.36 -14.81 1.00
CA VAL A 274 -10.04 -14.26 1.29
C VAL A 274 -9.08 -15.35 1.76
N ARG A 275 -7.77 -15.13 1.59
CA ARG A 275 -6.76 -15.86 2.35
C ARG A 275 -6.27 -14.99 3.51
N PHE A 276 -6.17 -15.61 4.68
CA PHE A 276 -5.69 -14.97 5.90
C PHE A 276 -4.23 -15.38 6.15
N TRP A 277 -3.34 -14.40 6.10
CA TRP A 277 -1.90 -14.60 6.24
C TRP A 277 -1.44 -14.17 7.63
N ARG A 278 -0.58 -15.00 8.21
CA ARG A 278 0.15 -14.73 9.46
C ARG A 278 1.64 -14.85 9.15
N ASP A 279 2.47 -14.09 9.86
CA ASP A 279 3.89 -14.03 9.58
C ASP A 279 4.55 -15.42 9.68
N GLY A 280 5.33 -15.78 8.65
CA GLY A 280 5.99 -17.08 8.55
C GLY A 280 5.08 -18.31 8.42
N MET A 281 3.76 -18.15 8.26
CA MET A 281 2.80 -19.25 8.20
C MET A 281 2.14 -19.40 6.83
N GLU A 282 1.59 -20.59 6.58
CA GLU A 282 0.72 -20.81 5.41
C GLU A 282 -0.59 -20.03 5.52
N ALA A 283 -1.09 -19.60 4.38
CA ALA A 283 -2.32 -18.83 4.31
C ALA A 283 -3.54 -19.72 4.59
N LEU A 284 -4.42 -19.26 5.48
CA LEU A 284 -5.63 -19.98 5.83
C LEU A 284 -6.82 -19.52 4.97
N PRO A 285 -7.68 -20.44 4.49
CA PRO A 285 -8.89 -20.07 3.77
C PRO A 285 -9.88 -19.38 4.73
N ALA A 286 -10.49 -18.29 4.28
CA ALA A 286 -11.37 -17.49 5.13
C ALA A 286 -12.46 -16.76 4.33
N LEU A 287 -13.44 -16.24 5.06
CA LEU A 287 -14.42 -15.26 4.58
C LEU A 287 -14.22 -13.94 5.30
N ALA A 288 -14.16 -12.84 4.57
CA ALA A 288 -14.16 -11.50 5.14
C ALA A 288 -15.51 -10.81 4.93
N VAL A 289 -15.95 -10.04 5.92
CA VAL A 289 -17.08 -9.14 5.83
C VAL A 289 -16.57 -7.72 6.04
N ILE A 290 -16.88 -6.85 5.08
CA ILE A 290 -16.65 -5.40 5.21
C ILE A 290 -18.01 -4.73 5.29
N SER A 291 -18.25 -3.99 6.37
CA SER A 291 -19.49 -3.23 6.55
C SER A 291 -19.24 -1.90 7.27
N SER A 292 -19.89 -0.83 6.79
CA SER A 292 -19.76 0.54 7.32
C SER A 292 -20.45 0.75 8.66
N ARG A 293 -21.21 -0.22 9.14
CA ARG A 293 -21.88 -0.21 10.44
C ARG A 293 -21.91 -1.62 11.04
N PRO A 294 -21.28 -1.84 12.20
CA PRO A 294 -21.66 -2.96 13.06
C PRO A 294 -23.15 -2.81 13.32
N THR A 295 -23.92 -3.88 13.23
CA THR A 295 -25.39 -3.83 13.20
C THR A 295 -26.03 -3.11 14.41
N PHE A 296 -25.27 -2.76 15.47
CA PHE A 296 -25.78 -2.08 16.67
C PHE A 296 -24.82 -1.12 17.41
N THR A 297 -23.66 -0.73 16.84
CA THR A 297 -22.68 0.15 17.54
C THR A 297 -22.07 1.16 16.57
N ALA A 298 -22.03 2.44 16.96
CA ALA A 298 -21.32 3.47 16.21
C ALA A 298 -19.80 3.25 16.36
N GLY A 299 -19.11 3.01 15.26
CA GLY A 299 -17.67 2.73 15.21
C GLY A 299 -17.14 2.74 13.78
N PRO A 300 -15.81 2.68 13.58
CA PRO A 300 -15.20 2.61 12.25
C PRO A 300 -15.66 1.37 11.47
N VAL A 301 -15.52 1.40 10.14
CA VAL A 301 -15.82 0.28 9.24
C VAL A 301 -15.17 -1.00 9.78
N ALA A 302 -15.96 -2.06 9.96
CA ALA A 302 -15.49 -3.32 10.51
C ALA A 302 -15.06 -4.26 9.38
N LEU A 303 -13.80 -4.68 9.41
CA LEU A 303 -13.29 -5.83 8.66
C LEU A 303 -13.28 -7.04 9.60
N GLU A 304 -14.26 -7.93 9.43
CA GLU A 304 -14.39 -9.15 10.20
C GLU A 304 -14.00 -10.35 9.34
N VAL A 305 -13.13 -11.22 9.84
CA VAL A 305 -12.65 -12.40 9.10
C VAL A 305 -13.00 -13.68 9.84
N HIS A 306 -13.84 -14.52 9.22
CA HIS A 306 -14.11 -15.89 9.67
C HIS A 306 -13.11 -16.84 9.00
N ILE A 307 -12.13 -17.31 9.77
CA ILE A 307 -11.11 -18.24 9.29
C ILE A 307 -11.67 -19.66 9.36
N LEU A 308 -11.65 -20.37 8.24
CA LEU A 308 -12.23 -21.72 8.15
C LEU A 308 -11.35 -22.72 8.90
N ASP A 309 -11.99 -23.62 9.65
CA ASP A 309 -11.35 -24.71 10.40
C ASP A 309 -10.27 -24.26 11.40
N PHE A 310 -10.28 -22.99 11.80
CA PHE A 310 -9.33 -22.45 12.74
C PHE A 310 -9.94 -22.32 14.15
N SER A 311 -9.15 -22.74 15.14
CA SER A 311 -9.42 -22.48 16.55
C SER A 311 -8.14 -21.99 17.21
N GLY A 312 -8.23 -20.88 17.94
CA GLY A 312 -7.07 -20.25 18.58
C GLY A 312 -7.33 -18.80 18.91
N ASP A 313 -6.42 -18.20 19.67
CA ASP A 313 -6.37 -16.77 19.91
C ASP A 313 -5.42 -16.12 18.89
N LEU A 314 -5.86 -15.02 18.30
CA LEU A 314 -5.11 -14.23 17.31
C LEU A 314 -4.93 -12.77 17.78
N TYR A 315 -5.40 -12.40 18.97
CA TYR A 315 -5.41 -11.01 19.42
C TYR A 315 -4.01 -10.40 19.43
N GLY A 316 -3.89 -9.23 18.81
CA GLY A 316 -2.64 -8.51 18.73
C GLY A 316 -1.73 -8.96 17.59
N GLU A 317 -2.02 -10.05 16.88
CA GLU A 317 -1.20 -10.49 15.75
C GLU A 317 -1.26 -9.50 14.57
N ALA A 318 -0.12 -9.32 13.91
CA ALA A 318 -0.03 -8.66 12.63
C ALA A 318 -0.39 -9.67 11.53
N VAL A 319 -1.31 -9.28 10.65
CA VAL A 319 -1.91 -10.19 9.67
C VAL A 319 -2.08 -9.48 8.33
N GLU A 320 -2.21 -10.27 7.27
CA GLU A 320 -2.63 -9.75 5.97
C GLU A 320 -3.88 -10.49 5.47
N VAL A 321 -4.80 -9.74 4.86
CA VAL A 321 -6.02 -10.27 4.25
C VAL A 321 -5.90 -10.12 2.74
N GLU A 322 -5.84 -11.25 2.03
CA GLU A 322 -5.72 -11.32 0.57
C GLU A 322 -7.09 -11.60 -0.05
N PHE A 323 -7.64 -10.64 -0.79
CA PHE A 323 -8.99 -10.71 -1.37
C PHE A 323 -8.99 -11.45 -2.70
N LEU A 324 -9.70 -12.57 -2.78
CA LEU A 324 -9.78 -13.40 -3.98
C LEU A 324 -10.95 -12.98 -4.86
N ASP A 325 -12.14 -12.92 -4.30
CA ASP A 325 -13.38 -12.57 -5.01
C ASP A 325 -14.48 -12.12 -4.05
N ARG A 326 -15.51 -11.49 -4.62
CA ARG A 326 -16.71 -11.08 -3.89
C ARG A 326 -17.74 -12.20 -3.93
N VAL A 327 -18.12 -12.70 -2.76
CA VAL A 327 -19.17 -13.72 -2.61
C VAL A 327 -20.54 -13.09 -2.81
N ARG A 328 -20.78 -11.93 -2.16
CA ARG A 328 -22.04 -11.17 -2.28
C ARG A 328 -21.94 -9.76 -1.71
N GLY A 329 -22.97 -8.95 -1.96
CA GLY A 329 -23.20 -7.70 -1.25
C GLY A 329 -23.70 -7.91 0.20
N ILE A 330 -23.76 -6.81 0.96
CA ILE A 330 -24.33 -6.81 2.31
C ILE A 330 -25.86 -6.85 2.23
N VAL A 331 -26.46 -7.75 3.00
CA VAL A 331 -27.91 -7.95 3.10
C VAL A 331 -28.33 -7.83 4.56
N ARG A 332 -29.50 -7.23 4.81
CA ARG A 332 -30.13 -7.21 6.15
C ARG A 332 -31.03 -8.42 6.31
N PHE A 333 -30.92 -9.11 7.44
CA PHE A 333 -31.75 -10.27 7.78
C PHE A 333 -32.82 -9.88 8.77
N ARG A 334 -33.98 -10.55 8.68
CA ARG A 334 -35.13 -10.31 9.57
C ARG A 334 -35.05 -11.09 10.86
N SER A 335 -34.24 -12.15 10.89
CA SER A 335 -34.00 -12.97 12.09
C SER A 335 -32.54 -13.48 12.18
N ALA A 336 -32.14 -13.90 13.38
CA ALA A 336 -30.85 -14.54 13.60
C ALA A 336 -30.71 -15.89 12.87
N GLU A 337 -31.82 -16.59 12.67
CA GLU A 337 -31.87 -17.86 11.94
C GLU A 337 -31.63 -17.68 10.44
N GLU A 338 -32.21 -16.64 9.84
CA GLU A 338 -31.94 -16.27 8.44
C GLU A 338 -30.46 -15.92 8.24
N LEU A 339 -29.89 -15.12 9.15
CA LEU A 339 -28.46 -14.78 9.14
C LEU A 339 -27.60 -16.05 9.24
N ARG A 340 -27.89 -16.93 10.20
CA ARG A 340 -27.14 -18.19 10.40
C ARG A 340 -27.17 -19.06 9.15
N ARG A 341 -28.34 -19.20 8.52
CA ARG A 341 -28.50 -19.98 7.28
C ARG A 341 -27.69 -19.39 6.12
N GLN A 342 -27.69 -18.07 5.96
CA GLN A 342 -26.87 -17.42 4.93
C GLN A 342 -25.38 -17.64 5.19
N ILE A 343 -24.90 -17.49 6.43
CA ILE A 343 -23.49 -17.72 6.76
C ILE A 343 -23.09 -19.17 6.43
N GLN A 344 -23.93 -20.16 6.74
CA GLN A 344 -23.68 -21.55 6.39
C GLN A 344 -23.55 -21.76 4.88
N GLN A 345 -24.41 -21.12 4.08
CA GLN A 345 -24.34 -21.15 2.62
C GLN A 345 -23.06 -20.49 2.10
N ASP A 346 -22.71 -19.31 2.62
CA ASP A 346 -21.49 -18.59 2.25
C ASP A 346 -20.24 -19.44 2.55
N VAL A 347 -20.18 -20.08 3.72
CA VAL A 347 -19.08 -20.99 4.12
C VAL A 347 -19.00 -22.21 3.21
N ALA A 348 -20.14 -22.86 2.93
CA ALA A 348 -20.17 -24.04 2.06
C ALA A 348 -19.69 -23.69 0.63
N ALA A 349 -20.16 -22.57 0.08
CA ALA A 349 -19.74 -22.09 -1.23
C ALA A 349 -18.24 -21.75 -1.26
N ALA A 350 -17.74 -21.07 -0.22
CA ALA A 350 -16.31 -20.76 -0.11
C ALA A 350 -15.44 -22.02 -0.06
N ARG A 351 -15.83 -23.02 0.73
CA ARG A 351 -15.13 -24.32 0.81
C ARG A 351 -15.05 -25.02 -0.54
N ALA A 352 -16.18 -25.11 -1.24
CA ALA A 352 -16.23 -25.74 -2.56
C ALA A 352 -15.26 -25.07 -3.54
N ARG A 353 -15.20 -23.72 -3.54
CA ARG A 353 -14.28 -22.98 -4.41
C ARG A 353 -12.81 -23.11 -3.98
N PHE A 354 -12.50 -23.10 -2.69
CA PHE A 354 -11.13 -23.37 -2.21
C PHE A 354 -10.64 -24.78 -2.57
N ALA A 355 -11.52 -25.79 -2.49
CA ALA A 355 -11.20 -27.15 -2.91
C ALA A 355 -10.90 -27.22 -4.41
N ALA A 356 -11.69 -26.52 -5.24
CA ALA A 356 -11.45 -26.43 -6.68
C ALA A 356 -10.10 -25.77 -7.01
N ASP A 357 -9.75 -24.66 -6.32
CA ASP A 357 -8.46 -23.99 -6.48
C ASP A 357 -7.26 -24.85 -6.03
N GLY A 358 -7.46 -25.73 -5.04
CA GLY A 358 -6.43 -26.66 -4.57
C GLY A 358 -6.17 -27.83 -5.53
N GLN A 359 -7.20 -28.24 -6.29
CA GLN A 359 -7.13 -29.36 -7.24
C GLN A 359 -6.70 -28.92 -8.65
N GLY A 360 -6.86 -27.64 -8.97
CA GLY A 360 -6.25 -27.00 -10.13
C GLY A 360 -5.68 -25.67 -9.68
N ARG A 361 -4.36 -25.60 -9.47
CA ARG A 361 -3.68 -24.34 -9.11
C ARG A 361 -4.14 -23.26 -10.09
N PRO A 362 -4.93 -22.25 -9.68
CA PRO A 362 -5.36 -21.23 -10.61
C PRO A 362 -4.11 -20.42 -10.88
N GLN A 363 -3.51 -20.60 -12.05
CA GLN A 363 -2.77 -19.49 -12.63
C GLN A 363 -3.76 -18.33 -12.69
N PRO A 364 -3.41 -17.11 -12.23
CA PRO A 364 -4.22 -15.96 -12.55
C PRO A 364 -4.47 -16.02 -14.06
N ALA A 365 -5.75 -16.02 -14.46
CA ALA A 365 -6.14 -16.14 -15.86
C ALA A 365 -5.20 -15.27 -16.69
N ALA A 366 -4.49 -15.90 -17.65
CA ALA A 366 -3.40 -15.29 -18.41
C ALA A 366 -3.71 -13.81 -18.67
N SER A 367 -2.89 -12.91 -18.11
CA SER A 367 -3.26 -11.51 -18.01
C SER A 367 -3.63 -10.99 -19.39
N SER A 368 -4.88 -10.59 -19.58
CA SER A 368 -5.37 -9.96 -20.81
C SER A 368 -4.81 -8.54 -20.98
N CYS A 369 -3.70 -8.25 -20.28
CA CYS A 369 -3.12 -6.94 -20.19
C CYS A 369 -1.94 -6.88 -21.18
N GLY A 370 -2.11 -6.11 -22.25
CA GLY A 370 -1.14 -5.95 -23.33
C GLY A 370 -0.79 -4.48 -23.57
N GLY A 371 0.31 -4.25 -24.29
CA GLY A 371 0.51 -2.97 -24.98
C GLY A 371 -0.50 -2.82 -26.12
N PRO A 372 -0.69 -1.61 -26.69
CA PRO A 372 -1.48 -1.46 -27.91
C PRO A 372 -0.96 -2.45 -28.97
N ARG A 373 -1.88 -3.18 -29.62
CA ARG A 373 -1.52 -3.91 -30.85
C ARG A 373 -1.14 -2.85 -31.88
N ALA A 374 0.06 -2.99 -32.42
CA ALA A 374 0.64 -2.10 -33.42
C ALA A 374 -0.28 -1.90 -34.63
#